data_AF-A0A662IG57-F1
#
_entry.id   AF-A0A662IG57-F1
#
_cell.length_a   1.000
_cell.length_b   1.000
_cell.length_c   1.000
_cell.angle_alpha   90.00
_cell.angle_beta   90.00
_cell.angle_gamma   90.00
#
_symmetry.space_group_name_H-M   'P 1'
#
loop_
_entity.id
_entity.type
_entity.pdbx_description
1 polymer ?
#
loop_
_entity_poly.entity_id
_entity_poly.type
_entity_poly.pdbx_seq_one_letter_code
_entity_poly.pdbx_strand_id
1 'polypeptide(L)'
;MEVMGYVPAEDINYALPEFMRNDTAFIDRVHGVIPGWEIPKIKKSEIHLSKNYGFSVDYFSEILHELRKLDFGPLIRSMVELENVTIRDEIGIYRVASGLAKILFPNKEFERKELKMIIEFAIEMRQKLADLLHRMAPGEFEKKKISYRIVS
;
A
#
# COMPACT_ATOMS: atom_id res chain seq x y z
N MET A 1 11.82 37.09 -6.34
CA MET A 1 10.47 36.74 -5.91
C MET A 1 10.10 35.47 -6.67
N GLU A 2 10.63 34.33 -6.21
CA GLU A 2 10.23 33.04 -6.78
C GLU A 2 8.82 32.77 -6.28
N VAL A 3 7.86 32.78 -7.20
CA VAL A 3 6.55 32.20 -6.95
C VAL A 3 6.80 30.73 -6.63
N MET A 4 6.76 30.40 -5.34
CA MET A 4 6.65 29.04 -4.84
C MET A 4 5.37 28.49 -5.45
N GLY A 5 5.51 27.86 -6.61
CA GLY A 5 4.42 27.29 -7.37
C GLY A 5 3.64 26.34 -6.46
N TYR A 6 2.33 26.34 -6.61
CA TYR A 6 1.44 25.43 -5.93
C TYR A 6 1.99 24.00 -6.03
N VAL A 7 2.53 23.49 -4.92
CA VAL A 7 2.95 22.09 -4.82
C VAL A 7 1.67 21.30 -4.61
N PRO A 8 1.27 20.42 -5.55
CA PRO A 8 0.11 19.58 -5.33
C PRO A 8 0.36 18.78 -4.06
N ALA A 9 -0.58 18.85 -3.11
CA ALA A 9 -0.52 18.03 -1.88
C ALA A 9 -0.40 16.52 -2.18
N GLU A 10 -0.70 16.16 -3.43
CA GLU A 10 -0.67 14.81 -4.00
C GLU A 10 0.74 14.24 -4.22
N ASP A 11 1.77 15.09 -4.28
CA ASP A 11 3.12 14.65 -4.61
C ASP A 11 3.93 14.29 -3.36
N ILE A 12 4.05 12.98 -3.10
CA ILE A 12 4.78 12.43 -1.96
C ILE A 12 6.25 12.90 -1.93
N ASN A 13 6.82 13.23 -3.09
CA ASN A 13 8.21 13.63 -3.21
C ASN A 13 8.50 14.87 -2.36
N TYR A 14 7.54 15.79 -2.25
CA TYR A 14 7.69 17.00 -1.44
C TYR A 14 7.43 16.78 0.05
N ALA A 15 6.74 15.69 0.41
CA ALA A 15 6.53 15.28 1.79
C ALA A 15 7.79 14.64 2.42
N LEU A 16 8.77 14.22 1.61
CA LEU A 16 10.03 13.66 2.07
C LEU A 16 11.02 14.75 2.50
N PRO A 17 11.94 14.44 3.44
CA PRO A 17 13.07 15.32 3.78
C PRO A 17 13.90 15.68 2.54
N GLU A 18 14.48 16.88 2.50
CA GLU A 18 15.19 17.42 1.32
C GLU A 18 16.23 16.45 0.73
N PHE A 19 16.98 15.75 1.58
CA PHE A 19 18.02 14.81 1.15
C PHE A 19 17.48 13.51 0.52
N MET A 20 16.19 13.21 0.69
CA MET A 20 15.51 12.05 0.09
C MET A 20 14.64 12.45 -1.10
N ARG A 21 14.45 13.75 -1.34
CA ARG A 21 13.67 14.24 -2.48
C ARG A 21 14.38 13.86 -3.77
N ASN A 22 13.61 13.54 -4.80
CA ASN A 22 14.08 13.18 -6.12
C ASN A 22 14.89 11.87 -6.20
N ASP A 23 14.95 11.07 -5.12
CA ASP A 23 15.57 9.75 -5.15
C ASP A 23 14.59 8.70 -5.69
N THR A 24 14.63 8.47 -7.01
CA THR A 24 13.82 7.46 -7.69
C THR A 24 14.13 6.05 -7.20
N ALA A 25 15.40 5.77 -6.84
CA ALA A 25 15.81 4.47 -6.36
C ALA A 25 15.21 4.17 -4.97
N PHE A 26 15.12 5.18 -4.10
CA PHE A 26 14.42 5.06 -2.82
C PHE A 26 12.92 4.81 -3.03
N ILE A 27 12.26 5.64 -3.83
CA ILE A 27 10.81 5.55 -4.07
C ILE A 27 10.43 4.19 -4.66
N ASP A 28 11.21 3.65 -5.58
CA ASP A 28 10.93 2.36 -6.19
C ASP A 28 11.02 1.18 -5.20
N ARG A 29 11.74 1.34 -4.08
CA ARG A 29 11.78 0.35 -2.98
C ARG A 29 10.61 0.48 -2.00
N VAL A 30 9.81 1.54 -2.08
CA VAL A 30 8.59 1.68 -1.29
C VAL A 30 7.51 0.76 -1.87
N HIS A 31 6.89 -0.10 -1.04
CA HIS A 31 5.91 -1.07 -1.55
C HIS A 31 4.53 -0.45 -1.85
N GLY A 32 4.16 0.63 -1.17
CA GLY A 32 2.90 1.35 -1.38
C GLY A 32 2.81 2.60 -0.50
N VAL A 33 1.99 3.57 -0.90
CA VAL A 33 1.72 4.80 -0.13
C VAL A 33 0.22 5.03 -0.04
N ILE A 34 -0.26 5.30 1.17
CA ILE A 34 -1.64 5.75 1.41
C ILE A 34 -1.63 7.28 1.52
N PRO A 35 -2.34 7.99 0.65
CA PRO A 35 -2.54 9.41 0.79
C PRO A 35 -3.22 9.83 2.08
N GLY A 36 -2.62 10.78 2.81
CA GLY A 36 -3.17 11.24 4.09
C GLY A 36 -4.55 11.90 3.97
N TRP A 37 -4.89 12.45 2.80
CA TRP A 37 -6.21 13.07 2.56
C TRP A 37 -7.34 12.06 2.32
N GLU A 38 -7.03 10.81 1.99
CA GLU A 38 -8.02 9.74 1.88
C GLU A 38 -8.45 9.24 3.27
N ILE A 39 -7.63 9.49 4.30
CA ILE A 39 -7.91 9.07 5.66
C ILE A 39 -8.90 10.06 6.30
N PRO A 40 -10.08 9.61 6.75
CA PRO A 40 -11.05 10.49 7.37
C PRO A 40 -10.50 11.08 8.67
N LYS A 41 -10.67 12.40 8.86
CA LYS A 41 -10.31 13.06 10.11
C LYS A 41 -11.17 12.52 11.25
N ILE A 42 -10.53 12.09 12.35
CA ILE A 42 -11.21 11.71 13.59
C ILE A 42 -11.79 12.98 14.22
N LYS A 43 -13.11 13.18 14.15
CA LYS A 43 -13.78 14.40 14.63
C LYS A 43 -14.50 14.22 15.96
N LYS A 44 -15.59 13.46 15.96
CA LYS A 44 -16.42 13.21 17.15
C LYS A 44 -16.08 11.85 17.76
N SER A 45 -15.67 11.85 19.03
CA SER A 45 -15.38 10.64 19.81
C SER A 45 -16.54 9.64 19.78
N GLU A 46 -17.78 10.14 19.84
CA GLU A 46 -19.01 9.33 19.81
C GLU A 46 -19.26 8.56 18.49
N ILE A 47 -18.64 8.99 17.39
CA ILE A 47 -18.83 8.42 16.05
C ILE A 47 -17.60 7.62 15.60
N HIS A 48 -16.40 8.09 15.92
CA HIS A 48 -15.15 7.52 15.40
C HIS A 48 -14.41 6.63 16.39
N LEU A 49 -14.67 6.73 17.69
CA LEU A 49 -14.06 5.85 18.67
C LEU A 49 -14.98 4.66 18.94
N SER A 50 -14.37 3.50 19.18
CA SER A 50 -15.08 2.32 19.61
C SER A 50 -15.82 2.61 20.92
N LYS A 51 -17.11 2.29 20.97
CA LYS A 51 -17.91 2.28 22.21
C LYS A 51 -17.74 0.99 23.00
N ASN A 52 -17.05 0.00 22.42
CA ASN A 52 -16.80 -1.31 22.98
C ASN A 52 -15.36 -1.46 23.45
N TYR A 53 -15.09 -2.51 24.21
CA TYR A 53 -13.76 -2.88 24.67
C TYR A 53 -12.76 -2.92 23.51
N GLY A 54 -11.66 -2.19 23.67
CA GLY A 54 -10.50 -2.26 22.81
C GLY A 54 -9.45 -3.20 23.39
N PHE A 55 -8.53 -3.65 22.55
CA PHE A 55 -7.34 -4.35 23.04
C PHE A 55 -6.40 -3.38 23.75
N SER A 56 -5.72 -3.86 24.78
CA SER A 56 -4.53 -3.17 25.28
C SER A 56 -3.51 -3.08 24.14
N VAL A 57 -2.84 -1.93 24.02
CA VAL A 57 -1.86 -1.67 22.95
C VAL A 57 -0.74 -2.72 22.97
N ASP A 58 -0.29 -3.11 24.16
CA ASP A 58 0.76 -4.12 24.33
C ASP A 58 0.31 -5.49 23.81
N TYR A 59 -0.94 -5.86 24.12
CA TYR A 59 -1.52 -7.13 23.68
C TYR A 59 -1.73 -7.17 22.16
N PHE A 60 -2.24 -6.08 21.58
CA PHE A 60 -2.40 -5.97 20.13
C PHE A 60 -1.04 -6.00 19.42
N SER A 61 -0.03 -5.36 20.00
CA SER A 61 1.34 -5.37 19.45
C SER A 61 1.92 -6.79 19.44
N GLU A 62 1.70 -7.59 20.48
CA GLU A 62 2.12 -8.99 20.52
C GLU A 62 1.43 -9.83 19.43
N ILE A 63 0.12 -9.63 19.21
CA ILE A 63 -0.61 -10.26 18.10
C ILE A 63 0.02 -9.90 16.75
N LEU A 64 0.31 -8.61 16.52
CA LEU A 64 0.96 -8.18 15.28
C LEU A 64 2.36 -8.79 15.11
N HIS A 65 3.11 -8.96 16.20
CA HIS A 65 4.40 -9.64 16.20
C HIS A 65 4.28 -11.11 15.78
N GLU A 66 3.29 -11.85 16.29
CA GLU A 66 3.02 -13.22 15.87
C GLU A 66 2.55 -13.31 14.41
N LEU A 67 1.62 -12.45 13.99
CA LEU A 67 1.15 -12.38 12.60
C LEU A 67 2.29 -12.06 11.62
N ARG A 68 3.31 -11.31 12.06
CA ARG A 68 4.49 -11.00 11.23
C ARG A 68 5.24 -12.27 10.80
N LYS A 69 5.26 -13.31 11.65
CA LYS A 69 5.95 -14.59 11.39
C LYS A 69 5.25 -15.44 10.34
N LEU A 70 3.94 -15.24 10.15
CA LEU A 70 3.18 -15.96 9.13
C LEU A 70 3.54 -15.45 7.74
N ASP A 71 3.44 -16.29 6.71
CA ASP A 71 3.55 -15.84 5.32
C ASP A 71 2.27 -16.17 4.55
N PHE A 72 1.63 -15.13 4.02
CA PHE A 72 0.44 -15.21 3.17
C PHE A 72 0.80 -15.02 1.69
N GLY A 73 2.06 -14.67 1.39
CA GLY A 73 2.53 -14.43 0.04
C GLY A 73 2.31 -15.62 -0.90
N PRO A 74 2.73 -16.85 -0.55
CA PRO A 74 2.52 -18.04 -1.38
C PRO A 74 1.05 -18.31 -1.67
N LEU A 75 0.18 -18.14 -0.67
CA LEU A 75 -1.26 -18.34 -0.79
C LEU A 75 -1.90 -17.33 -1.76
N ILE A 76 -1.53 -16.05 -1.65
CA ILE A 76 -2.04 -15.01 -2.55
C ILE A 76 -1.52 -15.21 -3.97
N ARG A 77 -0.23 -15.55 -4.12
CA ARG A 77 0.42 -15.85 -5.41
C ARG A 77 -0.19 -17.05 -6.13
N SER A 78 -0.75 -18.03 -5.41
CA SER A 78 -1.44 -19.15 -6.04
C SER A 78 -2.84 -18.80 -6.55
N MET A 79 -3.42 -17.67 -6.12
CA MET A 79 -4.78 -17.26 -6.50
C MET A 79 -4.80 -16.07 -7.46
N VAL A 80 -3.72 -15.30 -7.53
CA VAL A 80 -3.65 -14.04 -8.29
C VAL A 80 -2.40 -14.03 -9.16
N GLU A 81 -2.58 -13.61 -10.41
CA GLU A 81 -1.52 -13.34 -11.35
C GLU A 81 -1.51 -11.82 -11.66
N LEU A 82 -0.34 -11.19 -11.59
CA LEU A 82 -0.17 -9.76 -11.87
C LEU A 82 0.33 -9.57 -13.30
N GLU A 83 -0.20 -8.54 -13.97
CA GLU A 83 0.11 -8.21 -15.36
C GLU A 83 0.69 -6.78 -15.45
N ASN A 84 1.57 -6.53 -16.43
CA ASN A 84 2.26 -5.24 -16.63
C ASN A 84 3.05 -4.74 -15.40
N VAL A 85 3.71 -5.67 -14.71
CA VAL A 85 4.51 -5.41 -13.51
C VAL A 85 5.98 -5.69 -13.74
N THR A 86 6.84 -4.94 -13.05
CA THR A 86 8.24 -5.31 -12.84
C THR A 86 8.36 -6.23 -11.62
N ILE A 87 9.52 -6.87 -11.44
CA ILE A 87 9.82 -7.67 -10.24
C ILE A 87 9.63 -6.84 -8.95
N ARG A 88 9.98 -5.55 -8.96
CA ARG A 88 9.80 -4.67 -7.78
C ARG A 88 8.33 -4.39 -7.49
N ASP A 89 7.52 -4.17 -8.52
CA ASP A 89 6.07 -3.99 -8.34
C ASP A 89 5.44 -5.27 -7.81
N GLU A 90 5.81 -6.41 -8.38
CA GLU A 90 5.31 -7.71 -7.97
C GLU A 90 5.60 -7.97 -6.48
N ILE A 91 6.85 -7.77 -6.05
CA ILE A 91 7.25 -7.91 -4.64
C ILE A 91 6.47 -6.93 -3.76
N GLY A 92 6.33 -5.67 -4.19
CA GLY A 92 5.60 -4.64 -3.44
C GLY A 92 4.14 -5.00 -3.23
N ILE A 93 3.44 -5.34 -4.31
CA ILE A 93 2.00 -5.68 -4.29
C ILE A 93 1.76 -6.89 -3.42
N TYR A 94 2.51 -7.99 -3.58
CA TYR A 94 2.30 -9.19 -2.77
C TYR A 94 2.65 -8.97 -1.29
N ARG A 95 3.63 -8.12 -0.96
CA ARG A 95 3.94 -7.78 0.44
C ARG A 95 2.83 -6.95 1.08
N VAL A 96 2.30 -5.96 0.38
CA VAL A 96 1.16 -5.16 0.86
C VAL A 96 -0.08 -6.03 1.01
N ALA A 97 -0.39 -6.84 0.01
CA ALA A 97 -1.52 -7.77 0.05
C ALA A 97 -1.41 -8.78 1.19
N SER A 98 -0.22 -9.37 1.40
CA SER A 98 0.06 -10.28 2.52
C SER A 98 -0.13 -9.59 3.87
N GLY A 99 0.35 -8.35 4.02
CA GLY A 99 0.14 -7.57 5.24
C GLY A 99 -1.32 -7.29 5.54
N LEU A 100 -2.08 -6.87 4.53
CA LEU A 100 -3.52 -6.62 4.66
C LEU A 100 -4.30 -7.89 4.98
N ALA A 101 -4.01 -8.98 4.27
CA ALA A 101 -4.66 -10.27 4.50
C ALA A 101 -4.44 -10.79 5.93
N LYS A 102 -3.25 -10.60 6.51
CA LYS A 102 -2.98 -10.97 7.90
C LYS A 102 -3.83 -10.19 8.91
N ILE A 103 -4.02 -8.90 8.66
CA ILE A 103 -4.76 -8.02 9.57
C ILE A 103 -6.26 -8.29 9.48
N LEU A 104 -6.78 -8.47 8.27
CA LEU A 104 -8.21 -8.62 8.01
C LEU A 104 -8.70 -10.07 8.16
N PHE A 105 -7.88 -11.04 7.75
CA PHE A 105 -8.20 -12.47 7.70
C PHE A 105 -7.08 -13.31 8.32
N PRO A 106 -6.80 -13.15 9.63
CA PRO A 106 -5.69 -13.85 10.30
C PRO A 106 -5.78 -15.38 10.25
N ASN A 107 -6.99 -15.93 10.07
CA ASN A 107 -7.27 -17.36 9.88
C ASN A 107 -6.98 -17.88 8.46
N LYS A 108 -6.54 -17.04 7.52
CA LYS A 108 -6.31 -17.38 6.09
C LYS A 108 -7.58 -17.77 5.31
N GLU A 109 -8.75 -17.53 5.87
CA GLU A 109 -10.02 -17.78 5.19
C GLU A 109 -10.54 -16.45 4.67
N PHE A 110 -10.54 -16.30 3.35
CA PHE A 110 -11.15 -15.17 2.66
C PHE A 110 -11.73 -15.66 1.33
N GLU A 111 -12.91 -15.17 1.02
CA GLU A 111 -13.60 -15.38 -0.24
C GLU A 111 -12.96 -14.58 -1.37
N ARG A 112 -13.33 -14.94 -2.60
CA ARG A 112 -12.87 -14.27 -3.82
C ARG A 112 -13.11 -12.76 -3.82
N LYS A 113 -14.21 -12.30 -3.20
CA LYS A 113 -14.54 -10.88 -3.07
C LYS A 113 -13.56 -10.13 -2.17
N GLU A 114 -13.11 -10.77 -1.11
CA GLU A 114 -12.22 -10.19 -0.10
C GLU A 114 -10.78 -10.19 -0.61
N LEU A 115 -10.37 -11.27 -1.29
CA LEU A 115 -9.11 -11.29 -2.04
C LEU A 115 -9.05 -10.16 -3.07
N LYS A 116 -10.15 -9.96 -3.81
CA LYS A 116 -10.27 -8.88 -4.79
C LYS A 116 -10.06 -7.51 -4.13
N MET A 117 -10.75 -7.25 -3.02
CA MET A 117 -10.60 -6.00 -2.26
C MET A 117 -9.15 -5.77 -1.82
N ILE A 118 -8.49 -6.80 -1.30
CA ILE A 118 -7.08 -6.72 -0.84
C ILE A 118 -6.15 -6.38 -2.01
N ILE A 119 -6.31 -7.06 -3.13
CA ILE A 119 -5.42 -6.90 -4.29
C ILE A 119 -5.64 -5.58 -5.01
N GLU A 120 -6.90 -5.17 -5.20
CA GLU A 120 -7.22 -3.87 -5.80
C GLU A 120 -6.60 -2.74 -4.98
N PHE A 121 -6.72 -2.80 -3.64
CA PHE A 121 -6.09 -1.82 -2.77
C PHE A 121 -4.55 -1.85 -2.88
N ALA A 122 -3.93 -3.03 -2.84
CA ALA A 122 -2.48 -3.15 -2.96
C ALA A 122 -1.94 -2.62 -4.31
N ILE A 123 -2.67 -2.89 -5.40
CA ILE A 123 -2.35 -2.39 -6.75
C ILE A 123 -2.51 -0.88 -6.80
N GLU A 124 -3.58 -0.31 -6.25
CA GLU A 124 -3.80 1.13 -6.22
C GLU A 124 -2.62 1.85 -5.55
N MET A 125 -2.17 1.35 -4.39
CA MET A 125 -1.04 1.93 -3.67
C MET A 125 0.26 1.85 -4.47
N ARG A 126 0.49 0.75 -5.20
CA ARG A 126 1.69 0.59 -6.05
C ARG A 126 1.60 1.39 -7.35
N GLN A 127 0.42 1.52 -7.94
CA GLN A 127 0.18 2.32 -9.14
C GLN A 127 0.50 3.79 -8.88
N LYS A 128 0.13 4.34 -7.71
CA LYS A 128 0.50 5.70 -7.29
C LYS A 128 2.01 5.93 -7.33
N LEU A 129 2.80 4.96 -6.88
CA LEU A 129 4.27 5.02 -6.93
C LEU A 129 4.81 4.88 -8.36
N ALA A 130 4.26 3.96 -9.16
CA ALA A 130 4.64 3.79 -10.55
C ALA A 130 4.40 5.06 -11.37
N ASP A 131 3.24 5.70 -11.18
CA ASP A 131 2.90 6.97 -11.83
C ASP A 131 3.84 8.10 -11.40
N LEU A 132 4.20 8.15 -10.11
CA LEU A 132 5.16 9.11 -9.59
C LEU A 132 6.55 8.91 -10.19
N LEU A 133 7.07 7.67 -10.21
CA LEU A 133 8.36 7.36 -10.79
C LEU A 133 8.43 7.74 -12.28
N HIS A 134 7.36 7.47 -13.03
CA HIS A 134 7.25 7.89 -14.41
C HIS A 134 7.26 9.42 -14.56
N ARG A 135 6.59 10.17 -13.67
CA ARG A 135 6.64 11.65 -13.68
C ARG A 135 8.04 12.18 -13.35
N MET A 136 8.75 11.54 -12.42
CA MET A 136 10.07 11.97 -11.97
C MET A 136 11.17 11.67 -12.99
N ALA A 137 11.15 10.47 -13.59
CA ALA A 137 12.15 10.01 -14.53
C ALA A 137 11.50 9.22 -15.68
N PRO A 138 10.81 9.89 -16.63
CA PRO A 138 10.05 9.23 -17.70
C PRO A 138 10.92 8.42 -18.67
N GLY A 139 12.23 8.69 -18.74
CA GLY A 139 13.17 7.93 -19.55
C GLY A 139 13.64 6.61 -18.92
N GLU A 140 13.54 6.46 -17.60
CA GLU A 140 13.91 5.24 -16.87
C GLU A 140 12.66 4.39 -16.54
N PHE A 141 11.54 5.04 -16.24
CA PHE A 141 10.30 4.39 -15.85
C PHE A 141 9.22 4.61 -16.92
N GLU A 142 8.81 3.53 -17.59
CA GLU A 142 7.74 3.58 -18.57
C GLU A 142 6.37 3.78 -17.91
N LYS A 143 5.47 4.45 -18.63
CA LYS A 143 4.08 4.56 -18.22
C LYS A 143 3.41 3.19 -18.36
N LYS A 144 2.93 2.65 -17.24
CA LYS A 144 2.26 1.35 -17.19
C LYS A 144 0.98 1.43 -16.38
N LYS A 145 0.06 0.51 -16.67
CA LYS A 145 -1.14 0.28 -15.87
C LYS A 145 -1.11 -1.15 -15.37
N ILE A 146 -0.96 -1.29 -14.05
CA ILE A 146 -0.89 -2.58 -13.39
C ILE A 146 -2.29 -3.21 -13.40
N SER A 147 -2.38 -4.44 -13.87
CA SER A 147 -3.61 -5.24 -13.84
C SER A 147 -3.37 -6.59 -13.16
N TYR A 148 -4.44 -7.32 -12.91
CA TYR A 148 -4.38 -8.64 -12.30
C TYR A 148 -5.48 -9.54 -12.84
N ARG A 149 -5.27 -10.84 -12.68
CA ARG A 149 -6.23 -11.90 -12.96
C ARG A 149 -6.33 -12.82 -11.76
N ILE A 150 -7.54 -13.25 -11.45
CA ILE A 150 -7.75 -14.29 -10.44
C ILE A 150 -7.75 -15.63 -11.17
N VAL A 151 -6.83 -16.52 -10.80
CA VAL A 151 -6.63 -17.84 -11.43
C VAL A 151 -7.41 -18.97 -10.73
N SER A 152 -8.16 -18.63 -9.67
CA SER A 152 -9.05 -19.53 -8.92
C SER A 152 -10.52 -19.11 -8.93
#